data_AF-A0A967BV58-F1
#
_entry.id   AF-A0A967BV58-F1
#
_cell.length_a   1.000
_cell.length_b   1.000
_cell.length_c   1.000
_cell.angle_alpha   90.00
_cell.angle_beta   90.00
_cell.angle_gamma   90.00
#
_symmetry.space_group_name_H-M   'P 1'
#
loop_
_entity.id
_entity.type
_entity.pdbx_description
1 polymer ?
#
loop_
_entity_poly.entity_id
_entity_poly.type
_entity_poly.pdbx_seq_one_letter_code
_entity_poly.pdbx_strand_id
1 'polypeptide(L)' 'MIKKIEGCERVYCTKIGDRPAAELKKLGIEPVIYEGPISEIKL' A
#
# COMPACT_ATOMS: atom_id res chain seq x y z
N MET A 1 -3.04 -14.08 7.69
CA MET A 1 -2.01 -13.09 8.07
C MET A 1 -1.20 -12.78 6.82
N ILE A 2 -1.24 -11.54 6.32
CA ILE A 2 -0.56 -11.15 5.07
C ILE A 2 0.93 -10.94 5.38
N LYS A 3 1.68 -12.04 5.53
CA LYS A 3 3.12 -12.03 5.88
C LYS A 3 4.05 -11.44 4.81
N LYS A 4 3.52 -11.06 3.64
CA LYS A 4 4.34 -10.74 2.45
C LYS A 4 4.77 -9.27 2.36
N ILE A 5 4.17 -8.38 3.14
CA ILE A 5 4.40 -6.93 3.06
C ILE A 5 4.90 -6.33 4.39
N GLU A 6 5.23 -7.19 5.36
CA GLU A 6 5.82 -6.77 6.63
C GLU A 6 7.21 -6.16 6.34
N GLY A 7 7.43 -4.91 6.81
CA GLY A 7 8.66 -4.15 6.57
C GLY A 7 8.62 -3.21 5.36
N CYS A 8 7.53 -3.19 4.58
CA CYS A 8 7.35 -2.17 3.53
C CYS A 8 6.88 -0.84 4.14
N GLU A 9 7.39 0.28 3.64
CA GLU A 9 6.93 1.62 4.06
C GLU A 9 5.64 2.04 3.35
N ARG A 10 5.45 1.60 2.11
CA ARG A 10 4.32 2.00 1.26
C ARG A 10 3.81 0.83 0.42
N VAL A 11 2.52 0.83 0.13
CA VAL A 11 1.87 -0.11 -0.79
C VAL A 11 1.12 0.68 -1.85
N TYR A 12 1.47 0.49 -3.11
CA TYR A 12 0.81 1.16 -4.24
C TYR A 12 -0.30 0.25 -4.79
N CYS A 13 -1.49 0.80 -4.96
CA CYS A 13 -2.64 0.09 -5.51
C CYS A 13 -3.55 1.05 -6.29
N THR A 14 -4.36 0.53 -7.22
CA THR A 14 -5.32 1.37 -7.95
C THR A 14 -6.60 1.61 -7.14
N LYS A 15 -6.97 0.67 -6.26
CA LYS A 15 -8.11 0.76 -5.33
C LYS A 15 -7.83 -0.05 -4.06
N ILE A 16 -8.34 0.43 -2.93
CA ILE A 16 -8.35 -0.28 -1.65
C ILE A 16 -9.62 0.06 -0.88
N GLY A 17 -10.15 -0.89 -0.11
CA GLY A 17 -11.26 -0.63 0.80
C GLY A 17 -10.80 -0.01 2.12
N ASP A 18 -11.73 0.60 2.86
CA ASP A 18 -11.42 1.32 4.10
C ASP A 18 -10.80 0.42 5.17
N ARG A 19 -11.35 -0.79 5.34
CA ARG A 19 -10.85 -1.76 6.32
C ARG A 19 -9.40 -2.18 6.04
N PRO A 20 -9.03 -2.68 4.84
CA PRO A 20 -7.63 -3.02 4.57
C PRO A 20 -6.69 -1.80 4.60
N ALA A 21 -7.14 -0.61 4.17
CA ALA A 21 -6.33 0.60 4.29
C ALA A 21 -6.02 0.97 5.75
N ALA A 22 -7.01 0.87 6.63
CA ALA A 22 -6.83 1.12 8.06
C ALA A 22 -5.86 0.11 8.71
N GLU A 23 -5.95 -1.16 8.34
CA GLU A 23 -5.03 -2.20 8.86
C GLU A 23 -3.59 -1.96 8.38
N LEU A 24 -3.37 -1.58 7.13
CA LEU A 24 -2.03 -1.22 6.63
C LEU A 24 -1.44 -0.04 7.41
N LYS A 25 -2.23 1.00 7.64
CA LYS A 25 -1.80 2.17 8.42
C LYS A 25 -1.42 1.82 9.85
N LYS A 26 -2.15 0.91 10.50
CA LYS A 26 -1.79 0.40 11.85
C LYS A 26 -0.47 -0.35 11.86
N LEU A 27 -0.09 -0.95 10.74
CA LEU A 27 1.19 -1.62 10.55
C LEU A 27 2.32 -0.66 10.16
N GLY A 28 2.05 0.65 10.05
CA GLY A 28 3.02 1.66 9.62
C GLY A 28 3.25 1.68 8.10
N ILE A 29 2.39 1.02 7.33
CA ILE A 29 2.47 0.92 5.87
C ILE A 29 1.48 1.92 5.26
N GLU A 30 1.95 2.87 4.46
CA GLU A 30 1.05 3.83 3.80
C GLU A 30 0.46 3.24 2.50
N PRO A 31 -0.86 3.07 2.39
CA PRO A 31 -1.51 2.73 1.13
C PRO A 31 -1.58 3.96 0.22
N VAL A 32 -0.97 3.89 -0.95
CA VAL A 32 -0.97 4.96 -1.97
C VAL A 32 -1.85 4.52 -3.12
N ILE A 33 -2.90 5.30 -3.40
CA ILE A 33 -3.69 5.11 -4.62
C ILE A 33 -2.93 5.72 -5.79
N TYR A 34 -2.59 4.89 -6.78
CA TYR A 34 -1.87 5.31 -7.96
C TYR A 34 -2.43 4.62 -9.21
N GLU A 35 -2.78 5.43 -10.21
CA GLU A 35 -3.25 4.97 -11.52
C GLU A 35 -2.19 5.33 -12.56
N GLY A 36 -1.38 4.34 -12.95
CA GLY A 36 -0.30 4.52 -13.91
C GLY A 36 0.66 3.33 -13.96
N PRO A 37 1.63 3.33 -14.89
CA PRO A 37 2.67 2.30 -14.95
C PRO A 37 3.54 2.28 -13.69
N ILE A 38 3.93 1.10 -13.24
CA ILE A 38 4.81 0.94 -12.06
C ILE A 38 6.15 1.68 -12.27
N SER A 39 6.64 1.76 -13.52
CA SER A 39 7.87 2.46 -13.89
C SER A 39 7.86 3.96 -13.62
N GLU A 40 6.69 4.57 -13.42
CA GLU A 40 6.54 6.01 -13.16
C GLU A 40 6.49 6.34 -11.65
N ILE A 41 6.47 5.33 -10.79
CA ILE A 41 6.52 5.51 -9.34
C ILE A 41 7.90 6.03 -8.95
N LYS A 42 7.95 7.26 -8.44
CA LYS A 42 9.17 7.85 -7.86
C LYS A 42 9.27 7.45 -6.38
N LEU A 43 10.33 6.71 -6.05
CA LEU A 43 10.60 6.17 -4.71
C LEU A 43 11.33 7.19 -3.83
#